data_AF-A0A368YLS6-F1
#
_entry.id   AF-A0A368YLS6-F1
#
_cell.length_a   1.000
_cell.length_b   1.000
_cell.length_c   1.000
_cell.angle_alpha   90.00
_cell.angle_beta   90.00
_cell.angle_gamma   90.00
#
_symmetry.space_group_name_H-M   'P 1'
#
loop_
_entity.id
_entity.type
_entity.pdbx_description
1 polymer ?
#
loop_
_entity_poly.entity_id
_entity_poly.type
_entity_poly.pdbx_seq_one_letter_code
_entity_poly.pdbx_strand_id
1 'polypeptide(L)'
;MEVSPFPCLLARLRTRHLRNVSIAGKNFYKCDLADADAVTCFLMPSAMPRLSKFLDETVRPGTAVVTVTFWFRGRSPKTIKDGPGLRGAVALYVWPAMSAPGHTG
;
A
#
# COMPACT_ATOMS: atom_id res chain seq x y z
N MET A 1 -1.46 -24.22 -8.61
CA MET A 1 -1.85 -23.21 -7.60
C MET A 1 -2.73 -23.89 -6.56
N GLU A 2 -2.12 -24.53 -5.57
CA GLU A 2 -2.84 -25.01 -4.39
C GLU A 2 -2.97 -23.84 -3.42
N VAL A 3 -4.03 -23.05 -3.57
CA VAL A 3 -4.47 -22.17 -2.48
C VAL A 3 -5.08 -23.09 -1.45
N SER A 4 -4.28 -23.59 -0.52
CA SER A 4 -4.77 -24.32 0.65
C SER A 4 -5.77 -23.40 1.37
N PRO A 5 -7.08 -23.70 1.37
CA PRO A 5 -8.08 -22.83 1.99
C PRO A 5 -7.95 -22.80 3.52
N PHE A 6 -7.27 -23.81 4.08
CA PHE A 6 -7.04 -23.99 5.51
C PHE A 6 -6.32 -22.82 6.21
N PRO A 7 -5.14 -22.35 5.76
CA PRO A 7 -4.47 -21.20 6.37
C PRO A 7 -5.29 -19.91 6.29
N CYS A 8 -6.00 -19.67 5.19
CA CYS A 8 -6.89 -18.50 5.05
C CYS A 8 -8.07 -18.58 6.03
N LEU A 9 -8.66 -19.77 6.18
CA LEU A 9 -9.78 -20.00 7.09
C LEU A 9 -9.34 -19.92 8.56
N LEU A 10 -8.19 -20.48 8.93
CA LEU A 10 -7.63 -20.37 10.28
C LEU A 10 -7.27 -18.92 10.63
N ALA A 11 -6.66 -18.18 9.69
CA ALA A 11 -6.38 -16.77 9.89
C ALA A 11 -7.67 -15.99 10.13
N ARG A 12 -8.70 -16.22 9.31
CA ARG A 12 -10.03 -15.59 9.44
C ARG A 12 -10.75 -15.97 10.73
N LEU A 13 -10.62 -17.22 11.18
CA LEU A 13 -11.22 -17.72 12.41
C LEU A 13 -10.53 -17.11 13.65
N ARG A 14 -9.20 -16.96 13.62
CA ARG A 14 -8.44 -16.32 14.71
C ARG A 14 -8.65 -14.81 14.76
N THR A 15 -8.78 -14.14 13.62
CA THR A 15 -9.02 -12.69 13.59
C THR A 15 -10.50 -12.30 13.69
N ARG A 16 -11.44 -13.25 13.60
CA ARG A 16 -12.87 -13.04 13.83
C ARG A 16 -13.18 -12.36 15.19
N HIS A 17 -12.33 -12.56 16.19
CA HIS A 17 -12.52 -11.93 17.51
C HIS A 17 -12.07 -10.46 17.55
N LEU A 18 -11.34 -10.00 16.52
CA LEU A 18 -10.91 -8.62 16.36
C LEU A 18 -11.88 -7.91 15.41
N ARG A 19 -12.89 -7.24 15.97
CA ARG A 19 -13.89 -6.48 15.19
C ARG A 19 -13.27 -5.41 14.27
N ASN A 20 -12.06 -4.94 14.59
CA ASN A 20 -11.36 -3.90 13.85
C ASN A 20 -10.38 -4.46 12.80
N VAL A 21 -10.30 -5.79 12.64
CA VAL A 21 -9.36 -6.43 11.69
C VAL A 21 -10.13 -7.32 10.73
N SER A 22 -10.10 -6.97 9.45
CA SER A 22 -10.69 -7.77 8.39
C SER A 22 -9.60 -8.35 7.50
N ILE A 23 -9.63 -9.67 7.31
CA ILE A 23 -8.75 -10.36 6.35
C ILE A 23 -9.56 -10.68 5.11
N ALA A 24 -9.14 -10.11 3.98
CA ALA A 24 -9.69 -10.40 2.66
C ALA A 24 -8.66 -11.20 1.84
N GLY A 25 -8.92 -12.49 1.63
CA GLY A 25 -8.19 -13.32 0.67
C GLY A 25 -8.63 -13.03 -0.77
N LYS A 26 -8.53 -11.77 -1.20
CA LYS A 26 -8.95 -11.30 -2.53
C LYS A 26 -7.79 -10.59 -3.22
N ASN A 27 -7.89 -10.45 -4.54
CA ASN A 27 -6.96 -9.61 -5.30
C ASN A 27 -7.09 -8.16 -4.84
N PHE A 28 -6.00 -7.58 -4.35
CA PHE A 28 -5.96 -6.20 -3.85
C PHE A 28 -6.36 -5.16 -4.91
N TYR A 29 -6.08 -5.42 -6.19
CA TYR A 29 -6.52 -4.59 -7.34
C TYR A 29 -8.05 -4.60 -7.58
N LYS A 30 -8.82 -5.40 -6.84
CA LYS A 30 -10.28 -5.46 -6.94
C LYS A 30 -10.97 -5.04 -5.64
N CYS A 31 -10.20 -4.59 -4.65
CA CYS A 31 -10.76 -4.09 -3.40
C CYS A 31 -10.94 -2.58 -3.47
N ASP A 32 -12.08 -2.09 -3.01
CA ASP A 32 -12.27 -0.66 -2.84
C ASP A 32 -11.40 -0.15 -1.67
N LEU A 33 -10.57 0.85 -1.96
CA LEU A 33 -9.70 1.55 -1.01
C LEU A 33 -10.14 3.01 -0.84
N ALA A 34 -11.31 3.40 -1.34
CA ALA A 34 -11.75 4.79 -1.32
C ALA A 34 -12.02 5.29 0.10
N ASP A 35 -12.45 4.40 1.00
CA ASP A 35 -12.68 4.70 2.42
C ASP A 35 -11.39 4.70 3.26
N ALA A 36 -10.25 4.27 2.72
CA ALA A 36 -9.03 4.16 3.49
C ALA A 36 -8.35 5.52 3.71
N ASP A 37 -8.26 5.97 4.96
CA ASP A 37 -7.45 7.13 5.36
C ASP A 37 -5.94 6.88 5.19
N ALA A 38 -5.50 5.64 5.46
CA ALA A 38 -4.11 5.24 5.37
C ALA A 38 -3.95 3.85 4.74
N VAL A 39 -3.00 3.73 3.81
CA VAL A 39 -2.67 2.49 3.09
C VAL A 39 -1.20 2.16 3.31
N THR A 40 -0.91 0.96 3.80
CA THR A 40 0.49 0.51 3.96
C THR A 40 0.82 -0.59 2.96
N CYS A 41 1.91 -0.41 2.23
CA CYS A 41 2.31 -1.23 1.10
C CYS A 41 3.71 -1.82 1.33
N PHE A 42 3.75 -3.13 1.55
CA PHE A 42 4.99 -3.92 1.54
C PHE A 42 4.89 -4.97 0.43
N LEU A 43 5.17 -4.52 -0.80
CA LEU A 43 5.01 -5.29 -2.02
C LEU A 43 6.32 -5.31 -2.82
N MET A 44 6.42 -6.26 -3.74
CA MET A 44 7.54 -6.34 -4.68
C MET A 44 7.58 -5.12 -5.62
N PRO A 45 8.78 -4.66 -6.04
CA PRO A 45 8.95 -3.47 -6.87
C PRO A 45 8.22 -3.58 -8.22
N SER A 46 8.06 -4.79 -8.76
CA SER A 46 7.34 -5.05 -10.02
C SER A 46 5.84 -4.71 -9.94
N ALA A 47 5.23 -4.77 -8.75
CA ALA A 47 3.81 -4.46 -8.55
C ALA A 47 3.56 -2.96 -8.32
N MET A 48 4.58 -2.19 -7.93
CA MET A 48 4.43 -0.76 -7.61
C MET A 48 3.88 0.13 -8.73
N PRO A 49 4.30 0.03 -10.02
CA PRO A 49 3.75 0.90 -11.06
C PRO A 49 2.28 0.61 -11.37
N ARG A 50 1.83 -0.63 -11.18
CA ARG A 50 0.41 -0.99 -11.33
C ARG A 50 -0.39 -0.51 -10.12
N LEU A 51 0.18 -0.65 -8.92
CA LEU A 51 -0.41 -0.15 -7.69
C LEU A 51 -0.59 1.37 -7.70
N SER A 52 0.38 2.12 -8.23
CA SER A 52 0.27 3.59 -8.28
C SER A 52 -0.89 4.04 -9.17
N LYS A 53 -1.14 3.38 -10.31
CA LYS A 53 -2.32 3.66 -11.14
C LYS A 53 -3.61 3.29 -10.42
N PHE A 54 -3.64 2.13 -9.77
CA PHE A 54 -4.80 1.67 -9.01
C PHE A 54 -5.15 2.62 -7.86
N LEU A 55 -4.15 3.11 -7.12
CA LEU A 55 -4.34 4.10 -6.06
C LEU A 55 -4.89 5.41 -6.64
N ASP A 56 -4.39 5.85 -7.81
CA ASP A 56 -4.88 7.06 -8.49
C ASP A 56 -6.39 7.03 -8.78
N GLU A 57 -6.91 5.87 -9.15
CA GLU A 57 -8.32 5.67 -9.47
C GLU A 57 -9.19 5.39 -8.25
N THR A 58 -8.60 4.84 -7.17
CA THR A 58 -9.37 4.26 -6.05
C THR A 58 -9.31 5.11 -4.78
N VAL A 59 -8.16 5.71 -4.44
CA VAL A 59 -8.02 6.44 -3.17
C VAL A 59 -8.51 7.86 -3.25
N ARG A 60 -8.94 8.39 -2.12
CA ARG A 60 -9.35 9.79 -2.02
C ARG A 60 -8.13 10.71 -1.99
N PRO A 61 -8.26 11.95 -2.50
CA PRO A 61 -7.24 12.96 -2.28
C PRO A 61 -7.08 13.21 -0.77
N GLY A 62 -5.85 13.20 -0.30
CA GLY A 62 -5.46 13.29 1.12
C GLY A 62 -5.06 11.95 1.74
N THR A 63 -5.32 10.81 1.09
CA THR A 63 -4.98 9.49 1.66
C THR A 63 -3.47 9.33 1.86
N ALA A 64 -3.07 8.87 3.04
CA ALA A 64 -1.69 8.59 3.39
C ALA A 64 -1.27 7.21 2.87
N VAL A 65 -0.30 7.14 1.97
CA VAL A 65 0.23 5.88 1.43
C VAL A 65 1.65 5.67 1.94
N VAL A 66 1.86 4.64 2.74
CA VAL A 66 3.16 4.28 3.32
C VAL A 66 3.74 3.11 2.54
N THR A 67 4.95 3.23 2.00
CA THR A 67 5.66 2.13 1.36
C THR A 67 6.91 1.76 2.15
N VAL A 68 7.18 0.46 2.26
CA VAL A 68 8.35 -0.05 2.99
C VAL A 68 9.32 -0.67 2.00
N THR A 69 10.60 -0.30 2.09
CA THR A 69 11.74 -0.74 1.27
C THR A 69 11.74 -0.27 -0.19
N PHE A 70 10.58 -0.17 -0.84
CA PHE A 70 10.47 0.20 -2.25
C PHE A 70 9.65 1.48 -2.44
N TRP A 71 10.14 2.36 -3.30
CA TRP A 71 9.56 3.69 -3.54
C TRP A 71 8.87 3.76 -4.90
N PHE A 72 7.83 4.60 -5.00
CA PHE A 72 7.17 4.87 -6.28
C PHE A 72 8.09 5.71 -7.17
N ARG A 73 8.47 5.17 -8.33
CA ARG A 73 9.26 5.91 -9.32
C ARG A 73 8.41 7.03 -9.93
N GLY A 74 8.92 8.26 -9.93
CA GLY A 74 8.21 9.44 -10.46
C GLY A 74 7.16 10.03 -9.52
N ARG A 75 7.20 9.69 -8.22
CA ARG A 75 6.40 10.36 -7.19
C ARG A 75 7.30 10.80 -6.04
N SER A 76 7.06 11.99 -5.51
CA SER A 76 7.81 12.53 -4.39
C SER A 76 7.16 12.12 -3.06
N PRO A 77 7.86 11.39 -2.17
CA PRO A 77 7.36 11.14 -0.82
C PRO A 77 7.35 12.42 -0.01
N LYS A 78 6.33 12.59 0.83
CA LYS A 78 6.22 13.70 1.79
C LYS A 78 7.24 13.54 2.93
N THR A 79 7.53 12.32 3.32
CA THR A 79 8.50 12.01 4.37
C THR A 79 9.13 10.67 4.08
N ILE A 80 10.44 10.57 4.28
CA ILE A 80 11.18 9.31 4.25
C ILE A 80 11.76 9.14 5.64
N LYS A 81 11.64 7.93 6.19
CA LYS A 81 12.19 7.58 7.48
C LYS A 81 12.97 6.29 7.35
N ASP A 82 14.26 6.36 7.60
CA ASP A 82 15.12 5.19 7.64
C ASP A 82 14.88 4.41 8.92
N GLY A 83 14.49 3.14 8.79
CA GLY A 83 14.36 2.23 9.91
C GLY A 83 15.73 1.66 10.30
N PRO A 84 16.08 1.56 11.59
CA PRO A 84 17.32 0.91 11.99
C PRO A 84 17.30 -0.59 11.63
N GLY A 85 18.41 -1.09 11.05
CA GLY A 85 18.65 -2.51 10.77
C GLY A 85 17.87 -3.06 9.56
N LEU A 86 17.27 -4.25 9.72
CA LEU A 86 16.53 -4.98 8.67
C LEU A 86 15.16 -4.35 8.30
N ARG A 87 14.76 -3.25 8.96
CA ARG A 87 13.40 -2.69 8.83
C ARG A 87 13.17 -1.86 7.56
N GLY A 88 14.19 -1.68 6.72
CA GLY A 88 14.10 -0.97 5.45
C GLY A 88 13.76 0.52 5.59
N ALA A 89 14.01 1.30 4.54
CA ALA A 89 13.56 2.68 4.48
C ALA A 89 12.03 2.72 4.27
N VAL A 90 11.33 3.58 5.01
CA VAL A 90 9.88 3.76 4.89
C VAL A 90 9.60 5.12 4.27
N ALA A 91 8.83 5.15 3.19
CA ALA A 91 8.43 6.38 2.53
C ALA A 91 6.93 6.61 2.72
N LEU A 92 6.57 7.78 3.24
CA LEU A 92 5.20 8.26 3.36
C LEU A 92 4.89 9.19 2.19
N TYR A 93 3.84 8.85 1.47
CA TYR A 93 3.24 9.62 0.39
C TYR A 93 1.88 10.13 0.84
N VAL A 94 1.47 11.29 0.35
CA VAL A 94 0.10 11.78 0.48
C VAL A 94 -0.46 11.87 -0.92
N TRP A 95 -1.56 11.16 -1.19
CA TRP A 95 -2.15 11.11 -2.52
C TRP A 95 -3.00 12.36 -2.80
N PRO A 96 -3.05 12.89 -4.04
CA PRO A 96 -2.23 12.51 -5.18
C PRO A 96 -0.76 12.92 -4.97
N ALA A 97 0.14 11.95 -4.98
CA ALA A 97 1.57 12.19 -4.87
C ALA A 97 2.10 12.53 -6.27
N MET A 98 1.77 13.73 -6.76
CA MET A 98 2.27 14.25 -8.03
C MET A 98 3.75 14.61 -7.84
N SER A 99 4.62 14.12 -8.72
CA SER A 99 5.95 14.73 -8.84
C SER A 99 5.75 16.16 -9.31
N ALA A 100 6.33 17.13 -8.60
CA ALA A 100 6.36 18.51 -9.07
C ALA A 100 6.88 18.51 -10.52
N PRO A 101 6.22 19.20 -11.46
CA PRO A 101 6.68 19.27 -12.83
C PRO A 101 8.10 19.83 -12.81
N GLY A 102 9.04 19.03 -13.32
CA GLY A 102 10.43 19.42 -13.44
C GLY A 102 10.50 20.76 -14.16
N HIS A 103 11.19 21.72 -13.53
CA HIS A 103 11.62 22.94 -14.17
C HIS A 103 12.61 22.55 -15.27
N THR A 104 12.12 22.36 -16.49
CA THR A 104 12.95 22.33 -17.69
C THR A 104 13.37 23.78 -17.93
N GLY A 105 14.58 24.12 -17.50
CA GLY A 105 15.30 25.32 -17.94
C GLY A 105 15.93 25.11 -19.31
#